data_AF-A0AB74HBJ5-F1
#
_entry.id   AF-A0AB74HBJ5-F1
#
_cell.length_a   1.000
_cell.length_b   1.000
_cell.length_c   1.000
_cell.angle_alpha   90.00
_cell.angle_beta   90.00
_cell.angle_gamma   90.00
#
_symmetry.space_group_name_H-M   'P 1'
#
loop_
_entity.id
_entity.type
_entity.pdbx_description
1 polymer ?
#
loop_
_entity_poly.entity_id
_entity_poly.type
_entity_poly.pdbx_seq_one_letter_code
_entity_poly.pdbx_strand_id
1 'polypeptide(L)'
;MCVIVTSQADTMPSLTQLARMSDANPDGAGIAWHDGQRLHRYRNEDNMKTLAFIMDHWQSLETSPFLLHFRLASHGKVCTGNTHPFRFSKGDRTGFIAHNGIAHSYTRGRHASDSRNAILAWQAGQADLTDGSQGRFALIDQNGRLEWLTADHETIPGGTGAIEVSNTNWDTNGLIGYDLWEEAYQQGLEAGYETAIEETADSGYATTLDYTPPRR
;
A
#
# COMPACT_ATOMS: atom_id res chain seq x y z
N MET A 1 -10.37 9.13 3.13
CA MET A 1 -9.18 9.53 2.36
C MET A 1 -8.16 8.45 2.63
N CYS A 2 -7.52 7.86 1.60
CA CYS A 2 -6.60 6.74 1.76
C CYS A 2 -5.53 7.01 2.83
N VAL A 3 -4.82 5.97 3.26
CA VAL A 3 -3.71 6.12 4.20
C VAL A 3 -2.49 5.40 3.64
N ILE A 4 -1.42 6.14 3.41
CA ILE A 4 -0.06 5.61 3.25
C ILE A 4 0.61 5.61 4.62
N VAL A 5 1.37 4.55 4.90
CA VAL A 5 2.27 4.39 6.05
C VAL A 5 3.65 4.03 5.54
N THR A 6 4.69 4.72 6.03
CA THR A 6 6.08 4.27 5.91
C THR A 6 6.61 3.93 7.30
N SER A 7 7.28 2.78 7.39
CA SER A 7 7.83 2.26 8.65
C SER A 7 9.26 1.83 8.39
N GLN A 8 10.21 2.33 9.17
CA GLN A 8 11.60 1.89 9.11
C GLN A 8 11.74 0.53 9.78
N ALA A 9 12.88 -0.12 9.59
CA ALA A 9 13.23 -1.27 10.42
C ALA A 9 13.16 -0.89 11.90
N ASP A 10 12.67 -1.82 12.72
CA ASP A 10 12.45 -1.68 14.15
C ASP A 10 11.37 -0.65 14.54
N THR A 11 10.50 -0.28 13.59
CA THR A 11 9.26 0.48 13.86
C THR A 11 8.04 -0.21 13.26
N MET A 12 6.87 -0.06 13.90
CA MET A 12 5.65 -0.77 13.52
C MET A 12 4.40 -0.03 14.01
N PRO A 13 3.34 0.11 13.19
CA PRO A 13 2.03 0.52 13.67
C PRO A 13 1.48 -0.48 14.70
N SER A 14 0.76 0.01 15.70
CA SER A 14 0.04 -0.88 16.61
C SER A 14 -1.11 -1.62 15.91
N LEU A 15 -1.55 -2.74 16.47
CA LEU A 15 -2.72 -3.47 15.98
C LEU A 15 -3.96 -2.58 15.87
N THR A 16 -4.19 -1.72 16.88
CA THR A 16 -5.29 -0.74 16.87
C THR A 16 -5.17 0.25 15.71
N GLN A 17 -3.96 0.72 15.39
CA GLN A 17 -3.76 1.62 14.26
C GLN A 17 -4.03 0.90 12.93
N LEU A 18 -3.55 -0.33 12.75
CA LEU A 18 -3.82 -1.15 11.57
C LEU A 18 -5.33 -1.38 11.37
N ALA A 19 -6.03 -1.75 12.45
CA ALA A 19 -7.47 -1.95 12.47
C ALA A 19 -8.22 -0.67 12.05
N ARG A 20 -7.94 0.46 12.71
CA ARG A 20 -8.60 1.75 12.39
C ARG A 20 -8.33 2.24 10.97
N MET A 21 -7.09 2.11 10.50
CA MET A 21 -6.75 2.47 9.13
C MET A 21 -7.49 1.60 8.12
N SER A 22 -7.62 0.30 8.39
CA SER A 22 -8.39 -0.63 7.58
C SER A 22 -9.89 -0.30 7.57
N ASP A 23 -10.50 -0.10 8.73
CA ASP A 23 -11.93 0.17 8.87
C ASP A 23 -12.34 1.48 8.18
N ALA A 24 -11.50 2.52 8.31
CA ALA A 24 -11.73 3.81 7.66
C ALA A 24 -11.48 3.77 6.13
N ASN A 25 -10.81 2.74 5.62
CA ASN A 25 -10.38 2.63 4.22
C ASN A 25 -10.52 1.18 3.73
N PRO A 26 -11.76 0.68 3.52
CA PRO A 26 -12.05 -0.74 3.34
C PRO A 26 -11.88 -1.25 1.90
N ASP A 27 -11.45 -0.42 0.95
CA ASP A 27 -11.47 -0.73 -0.49
C ASP A 27 -10.15 -1.32 -1.03
N GLY A 28 -9.40 -1.98 -0.15
CA GLY A 28 -8.19 -2.73 -0.46
C GLY A 28 -6.94 -2.23 0.27
N ALA A 29 -6.07 -3.16 0.62
CA ALA A 29 -4.82 -2.89 1.31
C ALA A 29 -3.64 -3.58 0.64
N GLY A 30 -2.44 -3.03 0.84
CA GLY A 30 -1.23 -3.67 0.36
C GLY A 30 0.02 -3.14 1.03
N ILE A 31 1.00 -4.02 1.15
CA ILE A 31 2.28 -3.80 1.80
C ILE A 31 3.41 -4.18 0.83
N ALA A 32 4.46 -3.37 0.80
CA ALA A 32 5.72 -3.68 0.16
C ALA A 32 6.85 -3.49 1.17
N TRP A 33 7.77 -4.45 1.26
CA TRP A 33 8.86 -4.43 2.24
C TRP A 33 10.15 -4.99 1.62
N HIS A 34 11.28 -4.67 2.23
CA HIS A 34 12.58 -5.20 1.83
C HIS A 34 13.14 -6.08 2.94
N ASP A 35 13.37 -7.37 2.66
CA ASP A 35 13.81 -8.37 3.67
C ASP A 35 15.33 -8.39 3.93
N GLY A 36 16.04 -7.38 3.43
CA GLY A 36 17.51 -7.30 3.45
C GLY A 36 18.18 -7.93 2.22
N GLN A 37 17.44 -8.69 1.40
CA GLN A 37 17.95 -9.27 0.15
C GLN A 37 17.20 -8.76 -1.08
N ARG A 38 15.86 -8.64 -0.99
CA ARG A 38 15.01 -8.25 -2.11
C ARG A 38 13.73 -7.57 -1.65
N LEU A 39 13.11 -6.90 -2.62
CA LEU A 39 11.83 -6.22 -2.45
C LEU A 39 10.65 -7.18 -2.69
N HIS A 40 9.68 -7.15 -1.80
CA HIS A 40 8.46 -7.94 -1.84
C HIS A 40 7.21 -7.07 -1.89
N ARG A 41 6.08 -7.66 -2.27
CA ARG A 41 4.77 -7.00 -2.17
C ARG A 41 3.66 -8.02 -2.01
N TYR A 42 2.75 -7.74 -1.07
CA TYR A 42 1.45 -8.37 -0.94
C TYR A 42 0.35 -7.31 -1.04
N ARG A 43 -0.80 -7.64 -1.66
CA ARG A 43 -1.96 -6.74 -1.74
C ARG A 43 -3.23 -7.51 -2.04
N ASN A 44 -4.35 -7.02 -1.53
CA ASN A 44 -5.67 -7.61 -1.78
C ASN A 44 -6.77 -6.54 -1.78
N GLU A 45 -7.88 -6.74 -2.51
CA GLU A 45 -9.06 -5.88 -2.35
C GLU A 45 -9.78 -6.07 -1.01
N ASP A 46 -9.59 -7.22 -0.37
CA ASP A 46 -10.07 -7.51 0.97
C ASP A 46 -8.95 -7.21 1.99
N ASN A 47 -9.17 -6.18 2.80
CA ASN A 47 -8.20 -5.76 3.82
C ASN A 47 -7.90 -6.89 4.81
N MET A 48 -8.87 -7.75 5.13
CA MET A 48 -8.67 -8.81 6.12
C MET A 48 -7.58 -9.79 5.70
N LYS A 49 -7.45 -10.07 4.40
CA LYS A 49 -6.37 -10.90 3.86
C LYS A 49 -5.00 -10.26 4.00
N THR A 50 -4.92 -8.94 3.81
CA THR A 50 -3.67 -8.19 4.00
C THR A 50 -3.31 -8.08 5.48
N LEU A 51 -4.28 -7.86 6.36
CA LEU A 51 -4.05 -7.84 7.80
C LEU A 51 -3.60 -9.21 8.32
N ALA A 52 -4.25 -10.30 7.91
CA ALA A 52 -3.83 -11.66 8.24
C ALA A 52 -2.39 -11.92 7.78
N PHE A 53 -2.04 -11.51 6.55
CA PHE A 53 -0.66 -11.60 6.06
C PHE A 53 0.34 -10.85 6.97
N ILE A 54 0.01 -9.62 7.39
CA ILE A 54 0.87 -8.82 8.28
C ILE A 54 1.02 -9.51 9.64
N MET A 55 -0.04 -10.10 10.18
CA MET A 55 0.01 -10.80 11.48
C MET A 55 0.90 -12.04 11.39
N ASP A 56 0.73 -12.86 10.36
CA ASP A 56 1.50 -14.08 10.14
C ASP A 56 3.01 -13.80 9.94
N HIS A 57 3.34 -12.62 9.42
CA HIS A 57 4.71 -12.21 9.12
C HIS A 57 5.23 -11.10 10.05
N TRP A 58 4.57 -10.86 11.19
CA TRP A 58 4.82 -9.72 12.06
C TRP A 58 6.30 -9.53 12.40
N GLN A 59 6.97 -10.59 12.87
CA GLN A 59 8.37 -10.55 13.29
C GLN A 59 9.32 -10.17 12.13
N SER A 60 9.02 -10.62 10.91
CA SER A 60 9.82 -10.28 9.74
C SER A 60 9.57 -8.84 9.29
N LEU A 61 8.32 -8.36 9.41
CA LEU A 61 7.94 -7.02 8.99
C LEU A 61 8.44 -5.96 9.98
N GLU A 62 8.41 -6.23 11.28
CA GLU A 62 8.90 -5.30 12.31
C GLU A 62 10.41 -5.01 12.15
N THR A 63 11.18 -5.95 11.62
CA THR A 63 12.63 -5.79 11.37
C THR A 63 12.96 -5.32 9.94
N SER A 64 11.95 -5.02 9.12
CA SER A 64 12.11 -4.63 7.72
C SER A 64 11.52 -3.24 7.46
N PRO A 65 12.15 -2.40 6.62
CA PRO A 65 11.47 -1.20 6.13
C PRO A 65 10.31 -1.58 5.22
N PHE A 66 9.15 -0.93 5.39
CA PHE A 66 7.97 -1.18 4.56
C PHE A 66 7.15 0.07 4.23
N LEU A 67 6.42 -0.06 3.12
CA LEU A 67 5.41 0.86 2.61
C LEU A 67 4.06 0.13 2.64
N LEU A 68 3.14 0.62 3.46
CA LEU A 68 1.78 0.08 3.62
C LEU A 68 0.76 1.11 3.12
N HIS A 69 -0.33 0.62 2.53
CA HIS A 69 -1.41 1.48 2.05
C HIS A 69 -2.78 0.85 2.29
N PHE A 70 -3.71 1.61 2.85
CA PHE A 70 -5.14 1.30 2.90
C PHE A 70 -5.92 2.24 1.99
N ARG A 71 -6.74 1.66 1.10
CA ARG A 71 -7.43 2.35 0.01
C ARG A 71 -8.86 2.69 0.40
N LEU A 72 -9.26 3.92 0.07
CA LEU A 72 -10.65 4.32 -0.03
C LEU A 72 -10.91 4.76 -1.48
N ALA A 73 -11.72 4.00 -2.21
CA ALA A 73 -11.89 4.14 -3.65
C ALA A 73 -12.68 5.41 -4.00
N SER A 74 -12.01 6.41 -4.57
CA SER A 74 -12.66 7.56 -5.23
C SER A 74 -12.79 7.36 -6.74
N HIS A 75 -11.84 6.65 -7.34
CA HIS A 75 -11.78 6.32 -8.76
C HIS A 75 -11.39 4.84 -8.95
N GLY A 76 -11.95 4.24 -10.00
CA GLY A 76 -11.67 2.85 -10.39
C GLY A 76 -12.38 1.81 -9.51
N LYS A 77 -12.65 0.65 -10.10
CA LYS A 77 -13.29 -0.48 -9.39
C LYS A 77 -12.44 -0.92 -8.18
N VAL A 78 -13.11 -1.37 -7.13
CA VAL A 78 -12.49 -2.13 -6.02
C VAL A 78 -12.03 -3.50 -6.55
N CYS A 79 -10.72 -3.67 -6.69
CA CYS A 79 -10.06 -4.91 -7.10
C CYS A 79 -8.55 -4.81 -6.81
N THR A 80 -7.86 -5.95 -6.63
CA THR A 80 -6.40 -6.01 -6.42
C THR A 80 -5.60 -5.25 -7.49
N GLY A 81 -6.11 -5.18 -8.72
CA GLY A 81 -5.49 -4.40 -9.80
C GLY A 81 -5.40 -2.91 -9.49
N ASN A 82 -6.35 -2.34 -8.75
CA ASN A 82 -6.35 -0.94 -8.33
C ASN A 82 -5.84 -0.73 -6.90
N THR A 83 -5.41 -1.79 -6.22
CA THR A 83 -4.86 -1.73 -4.87
C THR A 83 -3.37 -1.38 -4.91
N HIS A 84 -2.99 -0.34 -4.17
CA HIS A 84 -1.61 0.07 -3.95
C HIS A 84 -0.87 -0.97 -3.09
N PRO A 85 0.48 -1.00 -3.13
CA PRO A 85 1.35 -0.13 -3.92
C PRO A 85 1.61 -0.64 -5.36
N PHE A 86 1.87 0.29 -6.28
CA PHE A 86 2.15 0.00 -7.69
C PHE A 86 3.63 -0.06 -7.98
N ARG A 87 4.02 -0.85 -8.98
CA ARG A 87 5.42 -0.91 -9.43
C ARG A 87 5.80 0.40 -10.09
N PHE A 88 7.04 0.85 -9.88
CA PHE A 88 7.66 1.90 -10.67
C PHE A 88 9.04 1.48 -11.17
N SER A 89 9.48 2.12 -12.26
CA SER A 89 10.82 2.11 -12.83
C SER A 89 11.11 3.51 -13.38
N LYS A 90 12.09 4.21 -12.81
CA LYS A 90 12.48 5.57 -13.21
C LYS A 90 13.99 5.73 -13.13
N GLY A 91 14.64 5.92 -14.28
CA GLY A 91 16.09 5.85 -14.37
C GLY A 91 16.58 4.45 -14.01
N ASP A 92 17.52 4.36 -13.07
CA ASP A 92 18.06 3.13 -12.49
C ASP A 92 17.30 2.64 -11.24
N ARG A 93 16.27 3.37 -10.81
CA ARG A 93 15.47 3.05 -9.62
C ARG A 93 14.23 2.26 -10.01
N THR A 94 13.96 1.21 -9.24
CA THR A 94 12.73 0.42 -9.34
C THR A 94 12.15 0.21 -7.94
N GLY A 95 10.86 -0.06 -7.84
CA GLY A 95 10.28 -0.37 -6.54
C GLY A 95 8.77 -0.28 -6.52
N PHE A 96 8.24 0.09 -5.36
CA PHE A 96 6.81 0.24 -5.14
C PHE A 96 6.47 1.66 -4.65
N ILE A 97 5.36 2.21 -5.16
CA ILE A 97 4.89 3.56 -4.85
C ILE A 97 3.40 3.55 -4.48
N ALA A 98 3.06 4.31 -3.45
CA ALA A 98 1.71 4.50 -2.94
C ALA A 98 1.28 5.96 -3.13
N HIS A 99 -0.03 6.18 -3.20
CA HIS A 99 -0.62 7.49 -3.43
C HIS A 99 -1.80 7.72 -2.48
N ASN A 100 -1.92 8.94 -1.96
CA ASN A 100 -3.10 9.38 -1.24
C ASN A 100 -3.54 10.75 -1.76
N GLY A 101 -4.81 10.84 -2.14
CA GLY A 101 -5.43 12.03 -2.68
C GLY A 101 -6.06 11.75 -4.04
N ILE A 102 -6.18 12.78 -4.86
CA ILE A 102 -6.62 12.67 -6.25
C ILE A 102 -5.54 13.27 -7.12
N ALA A 103 -5.05 12.51 -8.09
CA ALA A 103 -4.15 13.02 -9.10
C ALA A 103 -4.99 13.75 -10.17
N HIS A 104 -5.40 14.98 -9.87
CA HIS A 104 -6.41 15.73 -10.64
C HIS A 104 -6.11 15.80 -12.13
N SER A 105 -4.84 15.97 -12.52
CA SER A 105 -4.42 16.05 -13.92
C SER A 105 -4.44 14.70 -14.65
N TYR A 106 -4.60 13.61 -13.91
CA TYR A 106 -4.45 12.23 -14.38
C TYR A 106 -5.69 11.35 -14.14
N THR A 107 -6.83 11.97 -13.77
CA THR A 107 -8.13 11.30 -13.62
C THR A 107 -8.62 10.61 -14.90
N ARG A 108 -8.05 10.97 -16.05
CA ARG A 108 -8.25 10.30 -17.35
C ARG A 108 -6.91 9.79 -17.86
N GLY A 109 -6.92 8.61 -18.49
CA GLY A 109 -5.72 8.02 -19.06
C GLY A 109 -5.90 6.55 -19.42
N ARG A 110 -4.76 5.86 -19.58
CA ARG A 110 -4.71 4.43 -19.94
C ARG A 110 -5.40 3.54 -18.90
N HIS A 111 -5.33 3.93 -17.63
CA HIS A 111 -5.89 3.17 -16.53
C HIS A 111 -7.11 3.88 -15.94
N ALA A 112 -8.04 3.10 -15.41
CA ALA A 112 -9.17 3.59 -14.61
C ALA A 112 -8.75 4.00 -13.16
N SER A 113 -7.46 4.29 -12.97
CA SER A 113 -6.85 4.70 -11.70
C SER A 113 -5.97 5.91 -12.00
N ASP A 114 -6.32 7.04 -11.39
CA ASP A 114 -5.64 8.32 -11.53
C ASP A 114 -4.20 8.25 -11.04
N SER A 115 -3.98 7.57 -9.91
CA SER A 115 -2.65 7.33 -9.35
C SER A 115 -1.75 6.55 -10.31
N ARG A 116 -2.25 5.48 -10.96
CA ARG A 116 -1.48 4.75 -12.00
C ARG A 116 -1.11 5.66 -13.17
N ASN A 117 -2.04 6.48 -13.64
CA ASN A 117 -1.78 7.39 -14.74
C ASN A 117 -0.72 8.44 -14.36
N ALA A 118 -0.79 9.00 -13.15
CA ALA A 118 0.19 9.95 -12.63
C ALA A 118 1.58 9.31 -12.49
N ILE A 119 1.67 8.10 -11.95
CA ILE A 119 2.92 7.34 -11.81
C ILE A 119 3.53 7.03 -13.19
N LEU A 120 2.72 6.69 -14.20
CA LEU A 120 3.20 6.51 -15.57
C LEU A 120 3.79 7.80 -16.16
N ALA A 121 3.08 8.91 -16.02
CA ALA A 121 3.55 10.21 -16.50
C ALA A 121 4.85 10.64 -15.78
N TRP A 122 4.94 10.43 -14.47
CA TRP A 122 6.15 10.71 -13.68
C TRP A 122 7.35 9.87 -14.11
N GLN A 123 7.16 8.58 -14.36
CA GLN A 123 8.22 7.71 -14.88
C GLN A 123 8.70 8.17 -16.27
N ALA A 124 7.80 8.72 -17.09
CA ALA A 124 8.12 9.27 -18.40
C ALA A 124 8.71 10.70 -18.36
N GLY A 125 8.89 11.29 -17.16
CA GLY A 125 9.37 12.67 -17.01
C GLY A 125 8.35 13.74 -17.41
N GLN A 126 7.06 13.39 -17.46
CA GLN A 126 5.94 14.25 -17.87
C GLN A 126 5.11 14.78 -16.69
N ALA A 127 5.44 14.36 -15.46
CA ALA A 127 4.78 14.79 -14.24
C ALA A 127 5.80 15.06 -13.15
N ASP A 128 5.54 16.08 -12.34
CA ASP A 128 6.15 16.26 -11.04
C ASP A 128 5.17 15.77 -9.96
N LEU A 129 5.62 14.91 -9.06
CA LEU A 129 4.82 14.38 -7.95
C LEU A 129 5.24 14.99 -6.60
N THR A 130 6.19 15.91 -6.60
CA THR A 130 6.81 16.44 -5.37
C THR A 130 6.08 17.66 -4.80
N ASP A 131 5.37 18.41 -5.64
CA ASP A 131 4.69 19.66 -5.26
C ASP A 131 3.36 19.45 -4.49
N GLY A 132 2.90 18.20 -4.37
CA GLY A 132 1.66 17.83 -3.70
C GLY A 132 0.37 18.13 -4.49
N SER A 133 0.48 18.74 -5.68
CA SER A 133 -0.69 19.10 -6.51
C SER A 133 -1.48 17.89 -7.01
N GLN A 134 -0.82 16.73 -7.07
CA GLN A 134 -1.41 15.45 -7.47
C GLN A 134 -1.71 14.53 -6.28
N GLY A 135 -1.69 15.06 -5.06
CA GLY A 135 -1.76 14.30 -3.81
C GLY A 135 -0.37 13.91 -3.30
N ARG A 136 -0.38 13.08 -2.25
CA ARG A 136 0.83 12.63 -1.54
C ARG A 136 1.32 11.32 -2.12
N PHE A 137 2.63 11.21 -2.29
CA PHE A 137 3.28 9.98 -2.76
C PHE A 137 4.43 9.58 -1.83
N ALA A 138 4.48 8.28 -1.53
CA ALA A 138 5.64 7.66 -0.87
C ALA A 138 6.03 6.39 -1.62
N LEU A 139 7.31 6.05 -1.59
CA LEU A 139 7.86 4.88 -2.26
C LEU A 139 8.84 4.12 -1.37
N ILE A 140 9.02 2.84 -1.70
CA ILE A 140 10.13 2.00 -1.27
C ILE A 140 10.85 1.51 -2.53
N ASP A 141 12.16 1.74 -2.62
CA ASP A 141 12.95 1.34 -3.78
C ASP A 141 13.61 -0.04 -3.62
N GLN A 142 14.32 -0.49 -4.65
CA GLN A 142 14.90 -1.83 -4.72
C GLN A 142 15.92 -2.14 -3.61
N ASN A 143 16.42 -1.12 -2.90
CA ASN A 143 17.38 -1.27 -1.81
C ASN A 143 16.70 -1.12 -0.43
N GLY A 144 15.36 -1.07 -0.39
CA GLY A 144 14.60 -0.87 0.84
C GLY A 144 14.57 0.57 1.33
N ARG A 145 15.01 1.55 0.51
CA ARG A 145 14.97 2.95 0.91
C ARG A 145 13.55 3.49 0.79
N LEU A 146 13.01 3.97 1.91
CA LEU A 146 11.75 4.71 1.97
C LEU A 146 11.98 6.19 1.62
N GLU A 147 11.06 6.75 0.84
CA GLU A 147 11.10 8.15 0.42
C GLU A 147 9.68 8.68 0.25
N TRP A 148 9.37 9.78 0.93
CA TRP A 148 8.22 10.62 0.60
C TRP A 148 8.63 11.56 -0.53
N LEU A 149 7.95 11.47 -1.67
CA LEU A 149 8.14 12.44 -2.76
C LEU A 149 7.50 13.78 -2.40
N THR A 150 6.40 13.73 -1.67
CA THR A 150 5.65 14.91 -1.21
C THR A 150 6.03 15.24 0.23
N ALA A 151 6.37 16.49 0.52
CA ALA A 151 6.83 16.90 1.85
C ALA A 151 5.74 16.81 2.95
N ASP A 152 4.46 16.84 2.56
CA ASP A 152 3.34 16.87 3.49
C ASP A 152 2.97 15.46 3.97
N HIS A 153 3.52 15.05 5.11
CA HIS A 153 3.23 13.82 5.85
C HIS A 153 3.45 14.06 7.36
N GLU A 154 2.92 13.19 8.20
CA GLU A 154 2.96 13.31 9.65
C GLU A 154 3.80 12.18 10.25
N THR A 155 4.71 12.49 11.17
CA THR A 155 5.35 11.48 12.03
C THR A 155 4.52 11.29 13.30
N ILE A 156 4.08 10.06 13.56
CA ILE A 156 3.26 9.72 14.72
C ILE A 156 3.87 8.56 15.51
N PRO A 157 3.53 8.40 16.81
CA PRO A 157 3.88 7.18 17.55
C PRO A 157 3.24 5.94 16.90
N GLY A 158 4.03 4.90 16.69
CA GLY A 158 3.54 3.55 16.35
C GLY A 158 3.28 2.70 17.59
N GLY A 159 3.06 1.40 17.39
CA GLY A 159 3.14 0.40 18.46
C GLY A 159 4.58 0.18 18.92
N THR A 160 5.51 0.16 17.96
CA THR A 160 6.97 0.20 18.19
C THR A 160 7.55 1.38 17.42
N GLY A 161 8.29 2.26 18.09
CA GLY A 161 8.94 3.41 17.45
C GLY A 161 7.98 4.42 16.82
N ALA A 162 8.52 5.32 15.99
CA ALA A 162 7.73 6.28 15.22
C ALA A 162 7.51 5.77 13.78
N ILE A 163 6.34 6.06 13.24
CA ILE A 163 5.96 5.78 11.84
C ILE A 163 5.58 7.09 11.16
N GLU A 164 5.61 7.14 9.83
CA GLU A 164 5.11 8.29 9.09
C GLU A 164 3.84 7.92 8.34
N VAL A 165 2.87 8.82 8.32
CA VAL A 165 1.56 8.61 7.70
C VAL A 165 1.16 9.79 6.84
N SER A 166 0.40 9.52 5.79
CA SER A 166 -0.09 10.58 4.88
C SER A 166 -1.21 11.45 5.48
N ASN A 167 -1.86 11.01 6.56
CA ASN A 167 -2.88 11.72 7.33
C ASN A 167 -3.28 10.90 8.57
N THR A 168 -3.97 11.53 9.50
CA THR A 168 -4.54 10.93 10.72
C THR A 168 -6.08 10.92 10.76
N ASN A 169 -6.77 11.08 9.61
CA ASN A 169 -8.25 11.14 9.56
C ASN A 169 -8.95 9.83 9.97
N TRP A 170 -8.20 8.74 10.08
CA TRP A 170 -8.65 7.44 10.58
C TRP A 170 -8.65 7.36 12.11
N ASP A 171 -7.97 8.30 12.79
CA ASP A 171 -7.90 8.35 14.24
C ASP A 171 -9.04 9.20 14.82
N THR A 172 -10.25 8.65 14.75
CA THR A 172 -11.39 9.27 15.44
C THR A 172 -11.32 8.92 16.92
N ASN A 173 -10.78 9.84 17.73
CA ASN A 173 -10.84 9.77 19.19
C ASN A 173 -12.29 9.51 19.65
N GLY A 174 -12.63 8.26 19.95
CA GLY A 174 -13.87 7.91 20.67
C GLY A 174 -14.72 6.73 20.18
N LEU A 175 -14.38 5.98 19.12
CA LEU A 175 -15.21 4.84 18.71
C LEU A 175 -14.35 3.62 18.32
N ILE A 176 -14.82 2.44 18.72
CA ILE A 176 -14.22 1.10 18.64
C ILE A 176 -13.36 0.75 19.87
N GLY A 177 -14.02 0.12 20.84
CA GLY A 177 -13.39 -0.59 21.95
C GLY A 177 -12.62 -1.80 21.43
N TYR A 178 -11.46 -2.04 22.04
CA TYR A 178 -10.52 -3.13 21.76
C TYR A 178 -11.22 -4.51 21.68
N ASP A 179 -12.27 -4.70 22.48
CA ASP A 179 -12.99 -5.96 22.66
C ASP A 179 -13.74 -6.45 21.41
N LEU A 180 -14.18 -5.57 20.51
CA LEU A 180 -14.94 -5.96 19.31
C LEU A 180 -14.06 -6.54 18.19
N TRP A 181 -12.78 -6.17 18.16
CA TRP A 181 -11.84 -6.61 17.13
C TRP A 181 -11.27 -7.99 17.44
N GLU A 182 -11.07 -8.34 18.72
CA GLU A 182 -10.56 -9.66 19.11
C GLU A 182 -11.55 -10.78 18.78
N GLU A 183 -12.85 -10.55 18.99
CA GLU A 183 -13.92 -11.51 18.66
C GLU A 183 -14.15 -11.68 17.14
N ALA A 184 -14.16 -10.57 16.38
CA ALA A 184 -14.28 -10.61 14.92
C ALA A 184 -13.06 -11.26 14.26
N TYR A 185 -11.88 -11.06 14.83
CA TYR A 185 -10.62 -11.65 14.38
C TYR A 185 -10.56 -13.17 14.59
N GLN A 186 -11.03 -13.68 15.73
CA GLN A 186 -11.13 -15.13 15.96
C GLN A 186 -12.07 -15.80 14.95
N GLN A 187 -13.17 -15.15 14.57
CA GLN A 187 -14.12 -15.66 13.57
C GLN A 187 -13.57 -15.60 12.13
N GLY A 188 -12.75 -14.60 11.80
CA GLY A 188 -12.10 -14.47 10.49
C GLY A 188 -11.02 -15.54 10.23
N LEU A 189 -10.35 -16.00 11.29
CA LEU A 189 -9.32 -17.05 11.23
C LEU A 189 -9.87 -18.39 10.71
N GLU A 190 -11.13 -18.71 11.01
CA GLU A 190 -11.78 -19.97 10.59
C GLU A 190 -12.19 -19.98 9.10
N ALA A 191 -12.32 -18.81 8.46
CA ALA A 191 -12.84 -18.70 7.09
C ALA A 191 -11.77 -18.55 5.99
N GLY A 192 -10.51 -18.26 6.34
CA GLY A 192 -9.48 -17.81 5.39
C GLY A 192 -8.43 -18.84 4.93
N TYR A 193 -8.45 -20.07 5.45
CA TYR A 193 -7.27 -20.95 5.40
C TYR A 193 -7.02 -21.69 4.08
N GLU A 194 -7.88 -21.57 3.06
CA GLU A 194 -7.76 -22.42 1.85
C GLU A 194 -7.22 -21.71 0.59
N THR A 195 -6.98 -20.39 0.58
CA THR A 195 -6.57 -19.68 -0.66
C THR A 195 -5.10 -19.22 -0.69
N ALA A 196 -4.31 -19.44 0.37
CA ALA A 196 -2.97 -18.84 0.48
C ALA A 196 -1.82 -19.66 -0.13
N ILE A 197 -2.07 -20.88 -0.65
CA ILE A 197 -0.99 -21.80 -1.05
C ILE A 197 -0.66 -21.81 -2.56
N GLU A 198 -1.43 -21.16 -3.44
CA GLU A 198 -1.18 -21.29 -4.89
C GLU A 198 -0.29 -20.21 -5.53
N GLU A 199 -0.11 -19.03 -4.93
CA GLU A 199 0.63 -17.93 -5.61
C GLU A 199 2.11 -17.78 -5.23
N THR A 200 2.62 -18.54 -4.26
CA THR A 200 4.06 -18.53 -3.92
C THR A 200 4.91 -19.43 -4.84
N ALA A 201 4.27 -20.27 -5.65
CA ALA A 201 4.94 -21.24 -6.52
C ALA A 201 5.29 -20.69 -7.92
N ASP A 202 4.62 -19.64 -8.43
CA ASP A 202 4.86 -19.13 -9.78
C ASP A 202 5.95 -18.03 -9.83
N SER A 203 7.06 -18.34 -9.17
CA SER A 203 8.34 -17.63 -9.34
C SER A 203 9.03 -18.08 -10.63
N GLY A 204 8.33 -17.94 -11.76
CA GLY A 204 8.85 -18.15 -13.10
C GLY A 204 9.01 -16.81 -13.81
N TYR A 205 10.20 -16.51 -14.31
CA TYR A 205 10.46 -15.36 -15.16
C TYR A 205 9.37 -15.18 -16.24
N ALA A 206 8.61 -14.08 -16.17
CA ALA A 206 7.75 -13.62 -17.26
C ALA A 206 8.07 -12.16 -17.58
N THR A 207 9.11 -11.97 -18.39
CA THR A 207 9.28 -10.79 -19.23
C THR A 207 8.17 -10.77 -20.28
N THR A 208 6.99 -10.25 -19.97
CA THR A 208 6.02 -9.88 -21.01
C THR A 208 5.24 -8.64 -20.60
N LEU A 209 5.53 -7.56 -21.33
CA LEU A 209 4.60 -6.49 -21.63
C LEU A 209 3.29 -7.10 -22.13
N ASP A 210 2.24 -7.12 -21.30
CA ASP A 210 0.88 -7.39 -21.79
C ASP A 210 0.36 -6.15 -22.54
N TYR A 211 0.79 -6.08 -23.79
CA TYR A 211 0.23 -5.29 -24.87
C TYR A 211 -0.39 -6.26 -25.86
N THR A 212 -1.72 -6.20 -26.01
CA THR A 212 -2.39 -6.64 -27.24
C THR A 212 -3.29 -5.49 -27.68
N PRO A 213 -2.99 -4.79 -28.79
CA PRO A 213 -3.88 -3.77 -29.31
C PRO A 213 -5.06 -4.43 -30.01
N PRO A 214 -6.28 -3.89 -29.89
CA PRO A 214 -7.39 -4.33 -30.73
C PRO A 214 -7.11 -3.96 -32.19
N ARG A 215 -7.22 -4.95 -33.08
CA ARG A 215 -7.29 -4.74 -34.52
C ARG A 215 -8.60 -4.03 -34.86
N ARG A 216 -8.53 -2.80 -35.35
CA ARG A 216 -9.36 -2.24 -36.44
C ARG A 216 -8.59 -1.17 -37.16
#